data_AF-A0A1Y3W506-F1
#
_entry.id   AF-A0A1Y3W506-F1
#
_cell.length_a   1.000
_cell.length_b   1.000
_cell.length_c   1.000
_cell.angle_alpha   90.00
_cell.angle_beta   90.00
_cell.angle_gamma   90.00
#
_symmetry.space_group_name_H-M   'P 1'
#
loop_
_entity.id
_entity.type
_entity.pdbx_description
1 polymer ?
#
loop_
_entity_poly.entity_id
_entity_poly.type
_entity_poly.pdbx_seq_one_letter_code
_entity_poly.pdbx_strand_id
1 'polypeptide(L)'
;MARTEDIKITALYERLSRDDEQVGESNSIQNQKMYLEEYARHHGLRNIRHFWDDGYTGTNFNRPGFNALLSEIEAGHVATLIVKDLSRFGRNYLQVGYYTEVVFPKKGVRFIAINNSVDSAKPSDNDFTPFLNIMNNLFCFSTMLTNALMQGLR
;
A
#
# COMPACT_ATOMS: atom_id res chain seq x y z
N MET A 1 -18.55 15.78 24.77
CA MET A 1 -17.58 14.66 24.93
C MET A 1 -16.68 14.69 23.71
N ALA A 2 -15.43 15.12 23.87
CA ALA A 2 -14.45 15.07 22.79
C ALA A 2 -14.20 13.60 22.45
N ARG A 3 -14.40 13.21 21.18
CA ARG A 3 -13.89 11.92 20.71
C ARG A 3 -12.38 12.00 20.90
N THR A 4 -11.80 11.14 21.72
CA THR A 4 -10.38 10.86 21.64
C THR A 4 -10.14 10.42 20.21
N GLU A 5 -9.61 11.29 19.36
CA GLU A 5 -9.18 10.87 18.03
C GLU A 5 -8.08 9.85 18.27
N ASP A 6 -8.39 8.57 18.07
CA ASP A 6 -7.37 7.53 18.10
C ASP A 6 -6.29 7.94 17.11
N ILE A 7 -5.12 8.27 17.65
CA ILE A 7 -4.00 8.77 16.86
C ILE A 7 -3.57 7.64 15.94
N LYS A 8 -4.01 7.69 14.69
CA LYS A 8 -3.69 6.69 13.68
C LYS A 8 -2.18 6.65 13.43
N ILE A 9 -1.68 5.46 13.11
CA ILE A 9 -0.26 5.23 12.83
C ILE A 9 0.10 5.60 11.38
N THR A 10 1.36 6.00 11.21
CA THR A 10 2.05 6.01 9.91
C THR A 10 2.79 4.69 9.78
N ALA A 11 2.26 3.78 8.97
CA ALA A 11 2.89 2.51 8.68
C ALA A 11 4.00 2.68 7.64
N LEU A 12 5.18 2.18 7.95
CA LEU A 12 6.30 2.07 7.02
C LEU A 12 6.45 0.59 6.66
N TYR A 13 6.42 0.27 5.38
CA TYR A 13 6.55 -1.10 4.92
C TYR A 13 7.84 -1.32 4.14
N GLU A 14 8.67 -2.22 4.67
CA GLU A 14 9.95 -2.61 4.08
C GLU A 14 9.90 -4.07 3.59
N ARG A 15 10.63 -4.36 2.51
CA ARG A 15 10.80 -5.75 2.07
C ARG A 15 12.20 -5.97 1.54
N LEU A 16 12.77 -7.12 1.89
CA LEU A 16 13.97 -7.64 1.28
C LEU A 16 13.67 -9.03 0.71
N SER A 17 13.97 -9.23 -0.57
CA SER A 17 13.95 -10.57 -1.17
C SER A 17 15.31 -11.22 -1.02
N ARG A 18 15.35 -12.56 -0.98
CA ARG A 18 16.60 -13.33 -0.98
C ARG A 18 17.52 -12.97 -2.16
N ASP A 19 16.93 -12.67 -3.32
CA ASP A 19 17.67 -12.23 -4.50
C ASP A 19 18.30 -10.82 -4.32
N ASP A 20 17.70 -9.98 -3.48
CA ASP A 20 18.14 -8.61 -3.21
C ASP A 20 19.21 -8.56 -2.10
N GLU A 21 19.35 -9.63 -1.27
CA GLU A 21 20.36 -9.73 -0.20
C GLU A 21 21.80 -9.64 -0.74
N GLN A 22 22.03 -10.13 -1.96
CA GLN A 22 23.35 -10.11 -2.60
C GLN A 22 23.75 -8.72 -3.14
N VAL A 23 22.82 -7.76 -3.18
CA VAL A 23 22.97 -6.48 -3.90
C VAL A 23 23.54 -5.35 -3.01
N GLY A 24 23.95 -5.66 -1.77
CA GLY A 24 24.75 -4.76 -0.91
C GLY A 24 23.97 -3.98 0.16
N GLU A 25 24.70 -3.26 1.01
CA GLU A 25 24.19 -2.65 2.25
C GLU A 25 23.00 -1.69 2.04
N SER A 26 22.97 -0.94 0.93
CA SER A 26 21.90 0.02 0.61
C SER A 26 20.50 -0.61 0.46
N ASN A 27 20.43 -1.92 0.25
CA ASN A 27 19.17 -2.67 0.19
C ASN A 27 18.78 -3.34 1.50
N SER A 28 19.64 -3.32 2.52
CA SER A 28 19.33 -3.88 3.83
C SER A 28 18.04 -3.29 4.40
N ILE A 29 17.27 -4.11 5.13
CA ILE A 29 16.06 -3.68 5.83
C ILE A 29 16.34 -2.47 6.72
N GLN A 30 17.51 -2.41 7.37
CA GLN A 30 17.89 -1.30 8.24
C GLN A 30 18.01 0.03 7.49
N ASN A 31 18.64 0.04 6.32
CA ASN A 31 18.75 1.25 5.50
C ASN A 31 17.39 1.68 4.93
N GLN A 32 16.53 0.72 4.57
CA GLN A 32 15.16 1.02 4.17
C GLN A 32 14.37 1.67 5.31
N LYS A 33 14.46 1.14 6.54
CA LYS A 33 13.80 1.71 7.72
C LYS A 33 14.22 3.15 7.96
N MET A 34 15.53 3.41 7.98
CA MET A 34 16.07 4.76 8.19
C MET A 34 15.56 5.74 7.13
N TYR A 35 15.61 5.34 5.87
CA TYR A 35 15.13 6.15 4.75
C TYR A 35 13.64 6.50 4.85
N LEU A 36 12.80 5.52 5.20
CA LEU A 36 11.35 5.72 5.36
C LEU A 36 11.03 6.57 6.61
N GLU A 37 11.74 6.36 7.71
CA GLU A 37 11.59 7.17 8.92
C GLU A 37 11.94 8.64 8.66
N GLU A 38 13.07 8.88 8.00
CA GLU A 38 13.54 10.22 7.66
C GLU A 38 12.50 10.94 6.79
N TYR A 39 12.03 10.28 5.72
CA TYR A 39 10.98 10.81 4.87
C TYR A 39 9.70 11.17 5.66
N ALA A 40 9.23 10.24 6.51
CA ALA A 40 8.03 10.44 7.32
C ALA A 40 8.19 11.65 8.25
N ARG A 41 9.32 11.75 8.96
CA ARG A 41 9.60 12.88 9.86
C ARG A 41 9.67 14.21 9.11
N HIS A 42 10.33 14.25 7.96
CA HIS A 42 10.44 15.46 7.12
C HIS A 42 9.07 15.96 6.63
N HIS A 43 8.12 15.06 6.39
CA HIS A 43 6.76 15.38 5.96
C HIS A 43 5.77 15.55 7.13
N GLY A 44 6.26 15.59 8.37
CA GLY A 44 5.43 15.77 9.56
C GLY A 44 4.53 14.58 9.90
N LEU A 45 4.79 13.41 9.30
CA LEU A 45 4.07 12.18 9.58
C LEU A 45 4.60 11.60 10.91
N ARG A 46 3.69 11.40 11.86
CA ARG A 46 3.99 10.98 13.23
C ARG A 46 3.43 9.59 13.51
N ASN A 47 3.70 9.07 14.71
CA ASN A 47 3.25 7.76 15.17
C ASN A 47 3.68 6.63 14.22
N ILE A 48 4.99 6.57 13.98
CA ILE A 48 5.62 5.68 13.01
C ILE A 48 5.62 4.24 13.54
N ARG A 49 5.22 3.28 12.70
CA ARG A 49 5.34 1.85 12.97
C ARG A 49 5.89 1.11 11.75
N HIS A 50 6.90 0.27 11.97
CA HIS A 50 7.52 -0.52 10.92
C HIS A 50 6.87 -1.88 10.77
N PHE A 51 6.67 -2.27 9.52
CA PHE A 51 6.26 -3.60 9.09
C PHE A 51 7.27 -4.04 8.05
N TRP A 52 7.88 -5.21 8.24
CA TRP A 52 8.94 -5.65 7.34
C TRP A 52 8.81 -7.14 7.04
N ASP A 53 9.29 -7.52 5.86
CA ASP A 53 9.40 -8.91 5.43
C ASP A 53 10.81 -9.17 4.89
N ASP A 54 11.55 -10.06 5.57
CA ASP A 54 12.91 -10.44 5.20
C ASP A 54 12.94 -11.81 4.52
N GLY A 55 13.60 -11.90 3.37
CA GLY A 55 13.65 -13.11 2.55
C GLY A 55 12.35 -13.46 1.81
N TYR A 56 11.42 -12.51 1.61
CA TYR A 56 10.12 -12.75 0.95
C TYR A 56 10.07 -12.23 -0.49
N THR A 57 9.46 -13.00 -1.38
CA THR A 57 9.22 -12.60 -2.78
C THR A 57 8.16 -11.51 -2.89
N GLY A 58 8.32 -10.62 -3.87
CA GLY A 58 7.31 -9.62 -4.23
C GLY A 58 6.17 -10.16 -5.10
N THR A 59 6.19 -11.44 -5.51
CA THR A 59 5.20 -12.01 -6.45
C THR A 59 3.91 -12.48 -5.79
N ASN A 60 3.89 -12.65 -4.47
CA ASN A 60 2.69 -12.98 -3.69
C ASN A 60 2.58 -12.05 -2.48
N PHE A 61 1.41 -12.00 -1.83
CA PHE A 61 1.16 -11.18 -0.64
C PHE A 61 1.02 -12.01 0.64
N ASN A 62 1.35 -13.31 0.61
CA ASN A 62 1.35 -14.13 1.82
C ASN A 62 2.67 -13.91 2.59
N ARG A 63 2.76 -12.79 3.28
CA ARG A 63 3.96 -12.36 4.00
C ARG A 63 3.57 -11.90 5.41
N PRO A 64 4.28 -12.32 6.46
CA PRO A 64 3.87 -12.07 7.84
C PRO A 64 3.81 -10.58 8.19
N GLY A 65 4.81 -9.78 7.77
CA GLY A 65 4.84 -8.33 8.00
C GLY A 65 3.72 -7.63 7.24
N PHE A 66 3.49 -8.02 5.98
CA PHE A 66 2.37 -7.49 5.19
C PHE A 66 0.99 -7.87 5.78
N ASN A 67 0.81 -9.10 6.24
CA ASN A 67 -0.44 -9.53 6.86
C ASN A 67 -0.72 -8.80 8.18
N ALA A 68 0.32 -8.55 8.98
CA ALA A 68 0.21 -7.73 10.19
C ALA A 68 -0.20 -6.28 9.86
N LEU A 69 0.40 -5.69 8.82
CA LEU A 69 0.00 -4.39 8.31
C LEU A 69 -1.46 -4.36 7.85
N LEU A 70 -1.89 -5.36 7.08
CA LEU A 70 -3.28 -5.46 6.63
C LEU A 70 -4.25 -5.55 7.81
N SER A 71 -3.92 -6.31 8.85
CA SER A 71 -4.75 -6.40 10.05
C SER A 71 -4.94 -5.04 10.73
N GLU A 72 -3.89 -4.23 10.82
CA GLU A 72 -3.95 -2.86 11.37
C GLU A 72 -4.74 -1.90 10.48
N ILE A 73 -4.64 -2.05 9.15
CA ILE A 73 -5.46 -1.32 8.17
C ILE A 73 -6.93 -1.72 8.32
N GLU A 74 -7.22 -3.01 8.49
CA GLU A 74 -8.58 -3.52 8.64
C GLU A 74 -9.24 -3.03 9.92
N ALA A 75 -8.47 -2.98 11.01
CA ALA A 75 -8.84 -2.39 12.30
C ALA A 75 -9.01 -0.86 12.24
N GLY A 76 -8.56 -0.19 11.17
CA GLY A 76 -8.69 1.25 10.99
C GLY A 76 -7.65 2.07 11.76
N HIS A 77 -6.58 1.45 12.25
CA HIS A 77 -5.53 2.10 13.02
C HIS A 77 -4.51 2.84 12.14
N VAL A 78 -4.44 2.52 10.85
CA VAL A 78 -3.48 3.13 9.92
C VAL A 78 -4.09 4.35 9.24
N ALA A 79 -3.34 5.46 9.20
CA ALA A 79 -3.70 6.65 8.42
C ALA A 79 -2.90 6.74 7.12
N THR A 80 -1.63 6.37 7.16
CA THR A 80 -0.73 6.49 6.01
C THR A 80 0.16 5.26 5.94
N LEU A 81 0.32 4.71 4.74
CA LEU A 81 1.25 3.64 4.42
C LEU A 81 2.31 4.17 3.46
N ILE A 82 3.58 4.04 3.84
CA ILE A 82 4.73 4.48 3.04
C ILE A 82 5.59 3.28 2.67
N VAL A 83 6.00 3.23 1.40
CA VAL A 83 6.98 2.29 0.88
C VAL A 83 8.08 3.04 0.13
N LYS A 84 9.26 2.42 0.02
CA LYS A 84 10.38 3.00 -0.75
C LYS A 84 10.02 3.09 -2.23
N ASP A 85 9.51 1.99 -2.78
CA ASP A 85 9.07 1.87 -4.16
C ASP A 85 7.99 0.78 -4.27
N LEU A 86 7.23 0.80 -5.38
CA LEU A 86 6.14 -0.15 -5.62
C LEU A 86 6.63 -1.60 -5.67
N SER A 87 7.87 -1.85 -6.08
CA SER A 87 8.42 -3.21 -6.14
C SER A 87 8.59 -3.81 -4.74
N ARG A 88 8.80 -2.97 -3.70
CA ARG A 88 8.82 -3.40 -2.30
C ARG A 88 7.43 -3.82 -1.84
N PHE A 89 6.39 -3.08 -2.25
CA PHE A 89 5.00 -3.43 -1.99
C PHE A 89 4.59 -4.73 -2.70
N GLY A 90 4.75 -4.82 -4.02
CA GLY A 90 4.46 -6.02 -4.78
C GLY A 90 4.79 -5.91 -6.26
N ARG A 91 5.04 -7.05 -6.90
CA ARG A 91 5.31 -7.16 -8.35
C ARG A 91 4.08 -7.59 -9.15
N ASN A 92 3.01 -8.06 -8.49
CA ASN A 92 1.75 -8.38 -9.14
C ASN A 92 0.90 -7.11 -9.31
N TYR A 93 0.97 -6.49 -10.49
CA TYR A 93 0.30 -5.23 -10.80
C TYR A 93 -1.21 -5.22 -10.51
N LEU A 94 -1.91 -6.33 -10.77
CA LEU A 94 -3.35 -6.43 -10.51
C LEU A 94 -3.66 -6.33 -9.02
N GLN A 95 -2.92 -7.07 -8.20
CA GLN A 95 -3.10 -7.05 -6.76
C GLN A 95 -2.62 -5.73 -6.16
N VAL A 96 -1.52 -5.16 -6.68
CA VAL A 96 -1.04 -3.84 -6.25
C VAL A 96 -2.11 -2.78 -6.47
N GLY A 97 -2.65 -2.69 -7.69
CA GLY A 97 -3.71 -1.73 -8.01
C GLY A 97 -4.98 -1.97 -7.20
N TYR A 98 -5.37 -3.23 -6.96
CA TYR A 98 -6.52 -3.53 -6.10
C TYR A 98 -6.34 -2.96 -4.68
N TYR A 99 -5.16 -3.14 -4.08
CA TYR A 99 -4.90 -2.59 -2.74
C TYR A 99 -4.84 -1.06 -2.75
N THR A 100 -4.09 -0.45 -3.67
CA THR A 100 -3.86 1.00 -3.68
C THR A 100 -5.09 1.81 -4.09
N GLU A 101 -5.94 1.28 -4.97
CA GLU A 101 -7.07 2.01 -5.54
C GLU A 101 -8.43 1.66 -4.91
N VAL A 102 -8.57 0.44 -4.38
CA VAL A 102 -9.86 -0.02 -3.83
C VAL A 102 -9.78 -0.16 -2.32
N VAL A 103 -8.84 -0.96 -1.81
CA VAL A 103 -8.80 -1.31 -0.39
C VAL A 103 -8.39 -0.12 0.47
N PHE A 104 -7.26 0.51 0.17
CA PHE A 104 -6.73 1.62 0.97
C PHE A 104 -7.63 2.85 0.95
N PRO A 105 -8.16 3.31 -0.21
CA PRO A 105 -9.08 4.45 -0.22
C PRO A 105 -10.38 4.16 0.54
N LYS A 106 -10.94 2.94 0.41
CA LYS A 106 -12.13 2.52 1.18
C LYS A 106 -11.87 2.51 2.69
N LYS A 107 -10.64 2.25 3.12
CA LYS A 107 -10.22 2.27 4.52
C LYS A 107 -9.72 3.65 4.99
N GLY A 108 -9.68 4.65 4.10
CA GLY A 108 -9.17 5.99 4.41
C GLY A 108 -7.67 6.01 4.68
N VAL A 109 -6.91 5.10 4.06
CA VAL A 109 -5.45 5.03 4.15
C VAL A 109 -4.84 5.75 2.95
N ARG A 110 -3.95 6.70 3.23
CA ARG A 110 -3.10 7.34 2.22
C ARG A 110 -1.91 6.44 1.90
N PHE A 111 -1.67 6.15 0.62
CA PHE A 111 -0.54 5.34 0.18
C PHE A 111 0.51 6.22 -0.50
N ILE A 112 1.78 6.05 -0.12
CA ILE A 112 2.91 6.82 -0.65
C ILE A 112 4.01 5.84 -1.08
N ALA A 113 4.48 5.96 -2.32
CA ALA A 113 5.68 5.28 -2.79
C ALA A 113 6.72 6.31 -3.24
N ILE A 114 7.79 6.46 -2.43
CA ILE A 114 8.69 7.62 -2.50
C ILE A 114 9.42 7.70 -3.85
N ASN A 115 10.09 6.62 -4.28
CA ASN A 115 10.87 6.61 -5.51
C ASN A 115 10.02 6.62 -6.78
N ASN A 116 8.73 6.29 -6.66
CA ASN A 116 7.79 6.32 -7.77
C ASN A 116 7.04 7.66 -7.84
N SER A 117 7.29 8.59 -6.91
CA SER A 117 6.54 9.85 -6.77
C SER A 117 5.02 9.64 -6.70
N VAL A 118 4.57 8.48 -6.21
CA VAL A 118 3.15 8.13 -6.10
C VAL A 118 2.63 8.55 -4.73
N ASP A 119 1.52 9.28 -4.73
CA ASP A 119 0.81 9.68 -3.52
C ASP A 119 -0.70 9.60 -3.80
N SER A 120 -1.40 8.70 -3.12
CA SER A 120 -2.83 8.49 -3.33
C SER A 120 -3.68 9.71 -2.94
N ALA A 121 -3.13 10.66 -2.17
CA ALA A 121 -3.80 11.93 -1.88
C ALA A 121 -3.67 12.97 -3.01
N LYS A 122 -2.79 12.74 -3.99
CA LYS A 122 -2.53 13.62 -5.13
C LYS A 122 -2.69 12.87 -6.46
N PRO A 123 -3.94 12.68 -6.93
CA PRO A 123 -4.23 11.87 -8.12
C PRO A 123 -3.60 12.36 -9.42
N SER A 124 -3.18 13.64 -9.49
CA SER A 124 -2.62 14.26 -10.70
C SER A 124 -1.22 13.76 -11.06
N ASP A 125 -0.48 13.21 -10.10
CA ASP A 125 0.93 12.81 -10.28
C ASP A 125 1.09 11.28 -10.40
N ASN A 126 -0.02 10.53 -10.40
CA ASN A 126 0.01 9.08 -10.45
C ASN A 126 0.29 8.59 -11.89
N ASP A 127 1.53 8.17 -12.15
CA ASP A 127 2.00 7.48 -13.37
C ASP A 127 1.19 6.22 -13.75
N PHE A 128 0.29 5.75 -12.87
CA PHE A 128 -0.59 4.61 -13.10
C PHE A 128 -1.90 4.94 -13.83
N THR A 129 -2.18 6.21 -14.14
CA THR A 129 -3.45 6.64 -14.77
C THR A 129 -3.94 5.77 -15.94
N PRO A 130 -3.08 5.31 -16.88
CA PRO A 130 -3.51 4.40 -17.94
C PRO A 130 -4.02 3.04 -17.43
N PHE A 131 -3.42 2.50 -16.38
CA PHE A 131 -3.85 1.26 -15.72
C PHE A 131 -5.12 1.47 -14.89
N LEU A 132 -5.27 2.65 -14.27
CA LEU A 132 -6.49 3.05 -13.54
C LEU A 132 -7.72 3.01 -14.44
N ASN A 133 -7.60 3.48 -15.67
CA ASN A 133 -8.71 3.44 -16.65
C ASN A 133 -9.12 2.01 -17.02
N ILE A 134 -8.15 1.09 -17.13
CA ILE A 134 -8.43 -0.33 -17.43
C ILE A 134 -9.12 -1.01 -16.25
N MET A 135 -8.65 -0.78 -15.03
CA MET A 135 -9.25 -1.38 -13.83
C MET A 135 -10.63 -0.80 -13.52
N ASN A 136 -10.85 0.50 -13.72
CA ASN A 136 -12.17 1.12 -13.57
C ASN A 136 -13.16 0.53 -14.59
N ASN A 137 -12.75 0.34 -15.85
CA ASN A 137 -13.58 -0.35 -16.84
C ASN A 137 -13.89 -1.80 -16.46
N LEU A 138 -12.92 -2.54 -15.93
CA LEU A 138 -13.11 -3.94 -15.52
C LEU A 138 -14.01 -4.06 -14.29
N PHE A 139 -13.85 -3.17 -13.30
CA PHE A 139 -14.70 -3.09 -12.11
C PHE A 139 -16.12 -2.66 -12.47
N CYS A 140 -16.27 -1.67 -13.36
CA CYS A 140 -17.55 -1.26 -13.93
C CYS A 140 -18.25 -2.44 -14.61
N PHE A 141 -17.53 -3.17 -15.47
CA PHE A 141 -18.07 -4.34 -16.16
C PHE A 141 -18.50 -5.44 -15.19
N SER A 142 -17.68 -5.76 -14.17
CA SER A 142 -18.02 -6.75 -13.15
C SER A 142 -19.26 -6.35 -12.35
N THR A 143 -19.36 -5.08 -11.94
CA THR A 143 -20.50 -4.56 -11.18
C THR A 143 -21.78 -4.54 -12.01
N MET A 144 -21.67 -4.16 -13.29
CA MET A 144 -22.77 -4.18 -14.25
C MET A 144 -23.28 -5.61 -14.46
N LEU A 145 -22.39 -6.59 -14.61
CA LEU A 145 -22.76 -8.01 -14.73
C LEU A 145 -23.49 -8.52 -13.49
N THR A 146 -22.99 -8.24 -12.30
CA THR A 146 -23.67 -8.64 -11.06
C THR A 146 -25.04 -8.00 -10.91
N ASN A 147 -25.18 -6.71 -11.24
CA ASN A 147 -26.48 -6.03 -11.18
C ASN A 147 -27.45 -6.51 -12.26
N ALA A 148 -26.95 -6.81 -13.47
CA ALA A 148 -27.77 -7.38 -14.55
C ALA A 148 -28.26 -8.78 -14.21
N LEU A 149 -27.39 -9.63 -13.65
CA LEU A 149 -27.78 -10.96 -13.17
C LEU A 149 -28.80 -10.87 -12.01
N MET A 150 -28.62 -9.94 -11.08
CA MET A 150 -29.56 -9.71 -9.96
C MET A 150 -30.92 -9.17 -10.42
N GLN A 151 -30.98 -8.40 -11.52
CA GLN A 151 -32.24 -7.91 -12.08
C GLN A 151 -32.95 -8.93 -12.99
N GLY A 152 -32.22 -9.87 -13.60
CA GLY A 152 -32.79 -10.97 -14.39
C GLY A 152 -33.27 -12.18 -13.57
N LEU A 153 -33.02 -12.20 -12.25
CA LEU A 153 -33.44 -13.24 -11.30
C LEU A 153 -34.67 -12.83 -10.45
N ARG A 154 -35.37 -11.75 -10.82
CA ARG A 154 -36.63 -11.30 -10.21
C ARG A 154 -37.83 -11.55 -11.11
#